data_AF-A0A926RM27-F1
#
_entry.id   AF-A0A926RM27-F1
#
_cell.length_a   1.000
_cell.length_b   1.000
_cell.length_c   1.000
_cell.angle_alpha   90.00
_cell.angle_beta   90.00
_cell.angle_gamma   90.00
#
_symmetry.space_group_name_H-M   'P 1'
#
loop_
_entity.id
_entity.type
_entity.pdbx_description
1 polymer ?
#
loop_
_entity_poly.entity_id
_entity_poly.type
_entity_poly.pdbx_seq_one_letter_code
_entity_poly.pdbx_strand_id
1 'polypeptide(L)'
;MEKIFTELYKDIHNSVQAQQDPFKKFLFSTRQHVLIIFYIASQKDQKTTLEDICYNVSPKVVSRSTIQSILKEGYRIGFFDKEVNENDKREKFYKLTNNANKLMQDWAHNQNTIFSSLNDLIKR
;
A
#
# COMPACT_ATOMS: atom_id res chain seq x y z
N MET A 1 -12.87 1.24 22.73
CA MET A 1 -11.49 1.54 22.32
C MET A 1 -10.60 0.30 22.30
N GLU A 2 -10.46 -0.44 23.42
CA GLU A 2 -9.63 -1.67 23.47
C GLU A 2 -9.96 -2.69 22.38
N LYS A 3 -11.24 -3.06 22.24
CA LYS A 3 -11.72 -4.01 21.21
C LYS A 3 -11.37 -3.59 19.77
N ILE A 4 -11.38 -2.29 19.46
CA ILE A 4 -11.00 -1.79 18.13
C ILE A 4 -9.53 -2.03 17.87
N PHE A 5 -8.66 -1.66 18.80
CA PHE A 5 -7.22 -1.89 18.65
C PHE A 5 -6.89 -3.38 18.63
N THR A 6 -7.65 -4.24 19.31
CA THR A 6 -7.52 -5.69 19.19
C THR A 6 -7.83 -6.18 17.78
N GLU A 7 -8.91 -5.70 17.16
CA GLU A 7 -9.28 -6.11 15.79
C GLU A 7 -8.29 -5.56 14.74
N LEU A 8 -7.88 -4.30 14.87
CA LEU A 8 -6.83 -3.70 14.02
C LEU A 8 -5.51 -4.48 14.13
N TYR A 9 -5.12 -4.86 15.36
CA TYR A 9 -3.93 -5.67 15.60
C TYR A 9 -4.05 -7.04 14.92
N LYS A 10 -5.17 -7.75 15.09
CA LYS A 10 -5.38 -9.07 14.46
C LYS A 10 -5.33 -8.98 12.94
N ASP A 11 -5.95 -7.97 12.33
CA ASP A 11 -5.96 -7.78 10.88
C ASP A 11 -4.54 -7.64 10.34
N ILE A 12 -3.74 -6.75 10.93
CA ILE A 12 -2.34 -6.55 10.51
C ILE A 12 -1.48 -7.79 10.84
N HIS A 13 -1.60 -8.36 12.04
CA HIS A 13 -0.80 -9.51 12.46
C HIS A 13 -1.03 -10.74 11.58
N ASN A 14 -2.29 -11.04 11.28
CA ASN A 14 -2.67 -12.18 10.46
C ASN A 14 -2.30 -11.97 8.99
N SER A 15 -2.31 -10.73 8.50
CA SER A 15 -1.93 -10.39 7.11
C SER A 15 -0.48 -10.77 6.77
N VAL A 16 0.40 -10.83 7.78
CA VAL A 16 1.82 -11.19 7.64
C VAL A 16 2.05 -12.69 7.83
N GLN A 17 1.23 -13.35 8.64
CA GLN A 17 1.38 -14.77 8.99
C GLN A 17 0.65 -15.72 8.04
N ALA A 18 -0.45 -15.29 7.41
CA ALA A 18 -1.21 -16.15 6.51
C ALA A 18 -0.43 -16.38 5.21
N GLN A 19 -0.02 -17.63 4.97
CA GLN A 19 0.57 -18.11 3.72
C GLN A 19 -0.29 -17.86 2.45
N GLN A 20 -1.50 -17.30 2.57
CA GLN A 20 -2.50 -17.34 1.51
C GLN A 20 -2.56 -16.10 0.61
N ASP A 21 -2.10 -14.92 1.06
CA ASP A 21 -2.21 -13.70 0.25
C ASP A 21 -0.86 -12.96 0.13
N PRO A 22 -0.13 -13.14 -0.99
CA PRO A 22 1.16 -12.48 -1.20
C PRO A 22 1.05 -10.96 -1.27
N PHE A 23 -0.12 -10.41 -1.63
CA PHE A 23 -0.31 -8.97 -1.74
C PHE A 23 -0.51 -8.33 -0.37
N LYS A 24 -1.30 -8.97 0.52
CA LYS A 24 -1.42 -8.51 1.92
C LYS A 24 -0.08 -8.59 2.64
N LYS A 25 0.65 -9.69 2.44
CA LYS A 25 2.00 -9.85 2.99
C LYS A 25 2.92 -8.72 2.50
N PHE A 26 2.90 -8.40 1.22
CA PHE A 26 3.71 -7.31 0.65
C PHE A 26 3.29 -5.94 1.20
N LEU A 27 1.99 -5.62 1.22
CA LEU A 27 1.46 -4.36 1.72
C LEU A 27 1.92 -4.07 3.15
N PHE A 28 1.87 -5.07 4.03
CA PHE A 28 2.20 -4.94 5.45
C PHE A 28 3.59 -5.45 5.82
N SER A 29 4.48 -5.68 4.86
CA SER A 29 5.84 -6.18 5.13
C SER A 29 6.65 -5.24 6.02
N THR A 30 6.63 -3.94 5.72
CA THR A 30 7.24 -2.91 6.57
C THR A 30 6.44 -1.61 6.50
N ARG A 31 6.68 -0.67 7.43
CA ARG A 31 6.08 0.67 7.37
C ARG A 31 6.38 1.39 6.04
N GLN A 32 7.56 1.17 5.46
CA GLN A 32 7.94 1.76 4.18
C GLN A 32 7.10 1.20 3.02
N HIS A 33 6.72 -0.08 3.05
CA HIS A 33 5.82 -0.65 2.03
C HIS A 33 4.48 0.08 2.03
N VAL A 34 3.83 0.16 3.20
CA VAL A 34 2.56 0.89 3.37
C VAL A 34 2.69 2.32 2.88
N LEU A 35 3.74 3.04 3.31
CA LEU A 35 3.97 4.43 2.93
C LEU A 35 4.07 4.61 1.41
N ILE A 36 4.91 3.81 0.75
CA ILE A 36 5.13 3.93 -0.69
C ILE A 36 3.89 3.53 -1.47
N ILE A 37 3.22 2.45 -1.08
CA ILE A 37 1.98 2.00 -1.72
C ILE A 37 0.89 3.06 -1.60
N PHE A 38 0.71 3.65 -0.41
CA PHE A 38 -0.28 4.71 -0.19
C PHE A 38 0.06 5.98 -0.97
N TYR A 39 1.34 6.34 -1.06
CA TYR A 39 1.79 7.45 -1.89
C TYR A 39 1.44 7.22 -3.36
N ILE A 40 1.73 6.03 -3.92
CA ILE A 40 1.38 5.71 -5.31
C ILE A 40 -0.15 5.77 -5.51
N ALA A 41 -0.91 5.18 -4.59
CA ALA A 41 -2.38 5.16 -4.62
C ALA A 41 -3.01 6.56 -4.56
N SER A 42 -2.34 7.53 -3.93
CA SER A 42 -2.83 8.91 -3.82
C SER A 42 -2.48 9.78 -5.02
N GLN A 43 -1.66 9.31 -5.96
CA GLN A 43 -1.31 10.08 -7.15
C GLN A 43 -2.44 10.06 -8.18
N LYS A 44 -2.42 11.03 -9.10
CA LYS A 44 -3.30 11.04 -10.26
C LYS A 44 -3.14 9.73 -11.05
N ASP A 45 -4.25 9.14 -11.45
CA ASP A 45 -4.32 7.84 -12.15
C ASP A 45 -3.62 6.68 -11.38
N GLN A 46 -3.38 6.87 -10.07
CA GLN A 46 -2.72 5.90 -9.18
C GLN A 46 -1.37 5.40 -9.71
N LYS A 47 -0.63 6.31 -10.34
CA LYS A 47 0.68 6.03 -10.91
C LYS A 47 1.69 7.12 -10.62
N THR A 48 2.96 6.74 -10.57
CA THR A 48 4.07 7.66 -10.31
C THR A 48 5.39 7.07 -10.80
N THR A 49 6.46 7.85 -10.77
CA THR A 49 7.79 7.42 -11.17
C THR A 49 8.67 7.19 -9.93
N LEU A 50 9.79 6.48 -10.08
CA LEU A 50 10.76 6.37 -8.98
C LEU A 50 11.26 7.75 -8.55
N GLU A 51 11.38 8.67 -9.50
CA GLU A 51 11.99 9.98 -9.34
C GLU A 51 11.03 10.88 -8.55
N ASP A 52 9.74 10.83 -8.87
CA ASP A 52 8.69 11.50 -8.11
C ASP A 52 8.64 11.02 -6.66
N ILE A 53 8.71 9.70 -6.42
CA ILE A 53 8.73 9.15 -5.07
C ILE A 53 9.96 9.67 -4.32
N CYS A 54 11.14 9.63 -4.92
CA CYS A 54 12.38 10.09 -4.26
C CYS A 54 12.39 11.59 -3.99
N TYR A 55 11.67 12.38 -4.80
CA TYR A 55 11.55 13.83 -4.63
C TYR A 55 10.56 14.18 -3.51
N ASN A 56 9.40 13.52 -3.49
CA ASN A 56 8.30 13.87 -2.59
C ASN A 56 8.34 13.12 -1.25
N VAL A 57 8.98 11.96 -1.17
CA VAL A 57 9.15 11.20 0.07
C VAL A 57 10.54 11.49 0.64
N SER A 58 10.57 12.02 1.87
CA SER A 58 11.82 12.42 2.53
C SER A 58 12.81 11.24 2.63
N PRO A 59 14.09 11.45 2.29
CA PRO A 59 15.13 10.41 2.43
C PRO A 59 15.38 9.99 3.88
N LYS A 60 14.92 10.77 4.87
CA LYS A 60 14.94 10.39 6.29
C LYS A 60 13.91 9.30 6.63
N VAL A 61 12.88 9.14 5.80
CA VAL A 61 11.80 8.16 6.00
C VAL A 61 12.12 6.86 5.28
N VAL A 62 12.64 6.95 4.05
CA VAL A 62 13.00 5.79 3.24
C VAL A 62 14.11 6.18 2.24
N SER A 63 15.12 5.32 2.10
CA SER A 63 16.20 5.54 1.14
C SER A 63 15.77 5.22 -0.30
N ARG A 64 16.44 5.83 -1.29
CA ARG A 64 16.24 5.50 -2.72
C ARG A 64 16.42 4.01 -3.01
N SER A 65 17.44 3.37 -2.43
CA SER A 65 17.68 1.93 -2.60
C SER A 65 16.51 1.08 -2.06
N THR A 66 15.92 1.48 -0.94
CA THR A 66 14.76 0.81 -0.36
C THR A 66 13.54 0.99 -1.24
N ILE A 67 13.26 2.21 -1.75
CA ILE A 67 12.18 2.46 -2.70
C ILE A 67 12.34 1.57 -3.93
N GLN A 68 13.53 1.52 -4.51
CA GLN A 68 13.82 0.67 -5.67
C GLN A 68 13.58 -0.82 -5.37
N SER A 69 13.97 -1.29 -4.18
CA SER A 69 13.73 -2.67 -3.76
C SER A 69 12.24 -2.98 -3.68
N ILE A 70 11.47 -2.12 -3.00
CA ILE A 70 10.00 -2.26 -2.86
C ILE A 70 9.33 -2.28 -4.24
N LEU A 71 9.68 -1.34 -5.11
CA LEU A 71 9.10 -1.27 -6.47
C LEU A 71 9.44 -2.49 -7.33
N LYS A 72 10.68 -2.98 -7.25
CA LYS A 72 11.11 -4.19 -7.97
C LYS A 72 10.38 -5.43 -7.45
N GLU A 73 10.27 -5.58 -6.14
CA GLU A 73 9.57 -6.69 -5.51
C GLU A 73 8.06 -6.66 -5.83
N GLY A 74 7.42 -5.51 -5.65
CA GLY A 74 6.00 -5.33 -5.94
C GLY A 74 5.67 -5.61 -7.41
N TYR A 75 6.55 -5.19 -8.34
CA TYR A 75 6.41 -5.56 -9.75
C TYR A 75 6.55 -7.08 -9.96
N ARG A 76 7.57 -7.72 -9.35
CA ARG A 76 7.83 -9.16 -9.48
C ARG A 76 6.65 -10.01 -9.00
N ILE A 77 5.95 -9.59 -7.94
CA ILE A 77 4.80 -10.32 -7.42
C ILE A 77 3.47 -9.94 -8.10
N GLY A 78 3.46 -8.97 -9.02
CA GLY A 78 2.26 -8.49 -9.70
C GLY A 78 1.40 -7.51 -8.89
N PHE A 79 1.95 -6.92 -7.83
CA PHE A 79 1.31 -5.84 -7.08
C PHE A 79 1.34 -4.52 -7.86
N PHE A 80 2.43 -4.29 -8.59
CA PHE A 80 2.59 -3.15 -9.49
C PHE A 80 2.69 -3.57 -10.96
N ASP A 81 2.13 -2.76 -11.84
CA ASP A 81 2.43 -2.76 -13.28
C ASP A 81 3.43 -1.66 -13.63
N LYS A 82 4.11 -1.83 -14.76
CA LYS A 82 4.99 -0.81 -15.34
C LYS A 82 4.43 -0.33 -16.67
N GLU A 83 4.31 0.98 -16.80
CA GLU A 83 3.99 1.64 -18.07
C GLU A 83 5.19 2.47 -18.53
N VAL A 84 5.47 2.43 -19.82
CA VAL A 84 6.49 3.31 -20.42
C VAL A 84 5.91 4.72 -20.46
N ASN A 85 6.67 5.71 -20.00
CA ASN A 85 6.29 7.10 -20.18
C ASN A 85 6.46 7.46 -21.68
N GLU A 86 5.38 7.82 -22.36
CA GLU A 86 5.41 8.17 -23.79
C GLU A 86 6.23 9.43 -24.07
N ASN A 87 6.35 10.33 -23.09
CA ASN A 87 7.10 11.58 -23.20
C ASN A 87 8.61 11.40 -22.89
N ASP A 88 8.97 10.53 -21.95
CA ASP A 88 10.36 10.10 -21.74
C ASP A 88 10.42 8.57 -21.56
N LYS A 89 10.79 7.86 -22.63
CA LYS A 89 10.86 6.39 -22.65
C LYS A 89 11.85 5.79 -21.64
N ARG A 90 12.73 6.60 -21.04
CA ARG A 90 13.66 6.17 -19.98
C ARG A 90 12.97 6.09 -18.62
N GLU A 91 11.89 6.84 -18.44
CA GLU A 91 11.10 6.87 -17.22
C GLU A 91 9.96 5.85 -17.30
N LYS A 92 9.75 5.14 -16.18
CA LYS A 92 8.70 4.11 -16.08
C LYS A 92 7.75 4.50 -14.97
N PHE A 93 6.46 4.56 -15.31
CA PHE A 93 5.42 4.67 -14.31
C PHE A 93 5.22 3.32 -13.63
N TYR A 94 5.12 3.36 -12.30
CA TYR A 94 4.60 2.28 -11.48
C TYR A 94 3.16 2.60 -11.15
N LYS A 95 2.27 1.65 -11.38
CA LYS A 95 0.85 1.75 -11.02
C LYS A 95 0.41 0.52 -10.25
N LEU A 96 -0.63 0.66 -9.43
CA LEU A 96 -1.28 -0.49 -8.81
C LEU A 96 -1.97 -1.35 -9.86
N THR A 97 -1.87 -2.67 -9.73
CA THR A 97 -2.68 -3.58 -10.56
C THR A 97 -4.13 -3.56 -10.08
N ASN A 98 -5.06 -4.02 -10.92
CA ASN A 98 -6.48 -4.13 -10.55
C ASN A 98 -6.68 -5.00 -9.29
N ASN A 99 -5.89 -6.07 -9.15
CA ASN A 99 -5.94 -6.95 -7.99
C ASN A 99 -5.44 -6.24 -6.72
N ALA A 100 -4.35 -5.47 -6.82
CA ALA A 100 -3.83 -4.68 -5.70
C ALA A 100 -4.83 -3.60 -5.28
N ASN A 101 -5.45 -2.92 -6.25
CA ASN A 101 -6.49 -1.93 -6.00
C ASN A 101 -7.71 -2.51 -5.29
N LYS A 102 -8.21 -3.66 -5.76
CA LYS A 102 -9.32 -4.34 -5.11
C LYS A 102 -8.99 -4.69 -3.66
N LEU A 103 -7.80 -5.26 -3.42
CA LEU A 103 -7.34 -5.59 -2.06
C LEU A 103 -7.25 -4.36 -1.16
N MET A 104 -6.75 -3.23 -1.67
CA MET A 104 -6.67 -1.98 -0.90
C MET A 104 -8.06 -1.42 -0.56
N GLN A 105 -9.01 -1.51 -1.51
CA GLN A 105 -10.40 -1.09 -1.28
C GLN A 105 -11.10 -2.00 -0.27
N ASP A 106 -10.97 -3.32 -0.41
CA ASP A 106 -11.52 -4.30 0.52
C ASP A 106 -10.96 -4.09 1.93
N TRP A 107 -9.64 -3.84 2.04
CA TRP A 107 -9.02 -3.53 3.32
C TRP A 107 -9.56 -2.23 3.94
N ALA A 108 -9.64 -1.15 3.16
CA ALA A 108 -10.17 0.13 3.63
C ALA A 108 -11.65 0.03 4.06
N HIS A 109 -12.46 -0.74 3.34
CA HIS A 109 -13.84 -1.02 3.70
C HIS A 109 -13.93 -1.75 5.05
N ASN A 110 -13.12 -2.79 5.26
CA ASN A 110 -13.06 -3.52 6.53
C ASN A 110 -12.68 -2.60 7.70
N GLN A 111 -11.73 -1.68 7.49
CA GLN A 111 -11.38 -0.69 8.52
C GLN A 111 -12.59 0.19 8.84
N ASN A 112 -13.32 0.66 7.83
CA ASN A 112 -14.53 1.46 8.06
C ASN A 112 -15.59 0.67 8.86
N THR A 113 -15.76 -0.63 8.62
CA THR A 113 -16.65 -1.48 9.42
C THR A 113 -16.22 -1.53 10.90
N ILE A 114 -14.91 -1.71 11.15
CA ILE A 114 -14.35 -1.72 12.51
C ILE A 114 -14.63 -0.38 13.21
N PHE A 115 -14.39 0.75 12.53
CA PHE A 115 -14.63 2.08 13.11
C PHE A 115 -16.10 2.48 13.17
N SER A 116 -16.96 2.00 12.27
CA SER A 116 -18.40 2.25 12.30
C SER A 116 -19.07 1.59 13.51
N SER A 117 -18.59 0.40 13.91
CA SER A 117 -19.02 -0.25 15.15
C SER A 117 -18.75 0.60 16.41
N LEU A 118 -17.82 1.56 16.32
CA LEU A 118 -17.47 2.52 17.36
C LEU A 118 -18.53 3.65 17.47
N ASN A 119 -19.06 4.10 16.33
CA ASN A 119 -20.11 5.13 16.30
C ASN A 119 -21.43 4.64 16.92
N ASP A 120 -21.74 3.35 16.75
CA ASP A 120 -22.93 2.74 17.37
C ASP A 120 -22.77 2.52 18.88
N LEU A 121 -21.52 2.40 19.37
CA LEU A 121 -21.21 2.32 20.79
C LEU A 121 -21.19 3.68 21.49
N ILE A 122 -20.90 4.77 20.77
CA ILE A 122 -20.94 6.15 21.30
C ILE A 122 -22.37 6.71 21.32
N LYS A 123 -23.26 6.21 20.46
CA LYS A 123 -24.67 6.63 20.37
C LYS A 123 -25.60 5.95 21.38
N ARG A 124 -25.10 5.04 22.22
CA ARG A 124 -25.84 4.42 23.34
C ARG A 124 -25.39 5.06 24.66
#